data_AF-A0A8J9YGS6-F1
#
_entry.id   AF-A0A8J9YGS6-F1
#
_cell.length_a   1.000
_cell.length_b   1.000
_cell.length_c   1.000
_cell.angle_alpha   90.00
_cell.angle_beta   90.00
_cell.angle_gamma   90.00
#
_symmetry.space_group_name_H-M   'P 1'
#
loop_
_entity.id
_entity.type
_entity.pdbx_description
1 polymer ?
#
loop_
_entity_poly.entity_id
_entity_poly.type
_entity_poly.pdbx_seq_one_letter_code
_entity_poly.pdbx_strand_id
1 'polypeptide(L)'
;MYKDYWYVVLPVHMTTSALWFGGFYYCVRSGVDVISLLESLGISDKLLIPLKESNAGYFALAFALYKLVTPLRYAVTVGGTTYAIKRLTVIGWIKPVPSRERIREMLQEKKDNIQGKFNESKQHYQTQYKEKKSQVMDEMQRYKTEMRKMKDKVKKM
;
A
#
# COMPACT_ATOMS: atom_id res chain seq x y z
N MET A 1 6.20 -3.95 -7.94
CA MET A 1 5.64 -5.09 -8.70
C MET A 1 4.43 -4.68 -9.54
N TYR A 2 3.27 -4.34 -8.96
CA TYR A 2 2.11 -3.93 -9.78
C TYR A 2 2.37 -2.66 -10.61
N LYS A 3 3.08 -1.66 -10.05
CA LYS A 3 3.48 -0.43 -10.77
C LYS A 3 4.45 -0.69 -11.94
N ASP A 4 5.35 -1.64 -11.80
CA ASP A 4 6.42 -1.89 -12.78
C ASP A 4 6.04 -2.94 -13.83
N TYR A 5 5.07 -3.81 -13.52
CA TYR A 5 4.64 -4.93 -14.38
C TYR A 5 3.14 -4.90 -14.69
N TRP A 6 2.48 -3.74 -14.57
CA TRP A 6 1.03 -3.61 -14.78
C TRP A 6 0.58 -4.20 -16.13
N TYR A 7 1.42 -4.08 -17.16
CA TYR A 7 1.18 -4.62 -18.51
C TYR A 7 1.19 -6.15 -18.60
N VAL A 8 1.84 -6.85 -17.65
CA VAL A 8 1.81 -8.32 -17.54
C VAL A 8 0.71 -8.77 -16.59
N VAL A 9 0.48 -8.01 -15.53
CA VAL A 9 -0.51 -8.38 -14.51
C VAL A 9 -1.93 -8.25 -15.05
N LEU A 10 -2.23 -7.21 -15.85
CA LEU A 10 -3.57 -6.97 -16.37
C LEU A 10 -4.06 -8.10 -17.30
N PRO A 11 -3.29 -8.57 -18.32
CA PRO A 11 -3.71 -9.68 -19.17
C PRO A 11 -3.79 -11.00 -18.39
N VAL A 12 -2.81 -11.27 -17.52
CA VAL A 12 -2.83 -12.48 -16.68
C VAL A 12 -4.07 -12.51 -15.81
N HIS A 13 -4.41 -11.39 -15.17
CA HIS A 13 -5.61 -11.30 -14.33
C HIS A 13 -6.90 -11.47 -15.13
N MET A 14 -6.97 -10.94 -16.36
CA MET A 14 -8.10 -11.14 -17.26
C MET A 14 -8.25 -12.61 -17.66
N THR A 15 -7.17 -13.26 -18.10
CA THR A 15 -7.19 -14.66 -18.51
C THR A 15 -7.52 -15.58 -17.34
N THR A 16 -6.91 -15.37 -16.17
CA THR A 16 -7.20 -16.20 -14.99
C THR A 16 -8.64 -15.98 -14.51
N SER A 17 -9.14 -14.74 -14.49
CA SER A 17 -10.53 -14.47 -14.11
C SER A 17 -11.52 -15.13 -15.06
N ALA A 18 -11.26 -15.09 -16.37
CA ALA A 18 -12.07 -15.76 -17.38
C ALA A 18 -12.06 -17.29 -17.20
N LEU A 19 -10.88 -17.88 -16.95
CA LEU A 19 -10.74 -19.32 -16.68
C LEU A 19 -11.49 -19.75 -15.42
N TRP A 20 -11.37 -19.00 -14.33
CA TRP A 20 -12.09 -19.29 -13.08
C TRP A 20 -13.60 -19.16 -13.25
N PHE A 21 -14.07 -18.08 -13.89
CA PHE A 21 -15.50 -17.88 -14.12
C PHE A 21 -16.08 -18.94 -15.06
N GLY A 22 -15.39 -19.24 -16.15
CA GLY A 22 -15.79 -20.30 -17.09
C GLY A 22 -15.78 -21.68 -16.45
N GLY A 23 -14.76 -22.00 -15.65
CA GLY A 23 -14.67 -23.26 -14.91
C GLY A 23 -15.81 -23.44 -13.91
N PHE A 24 -16.13 -22.41 -13.12
CA PHE A 24 -17.26 -22.48 -12.20
C PHE A 24 -18.61 -22.56 -12.90
N TYR A 25 -18.79 -21.81 -13.99
CA TYR A 25 -20.00 -21.92 -14.80
C TYR A 25 -20.18 -23.34 -15.35
N TYR A 26 -19.09 -23.96 -15.83
CA TYR A 26 -19.12 -25.35 -16.29
C TYR A 26 -19.42 -26.33 -15.15
N CYS A 27 -18.81 -26.18 -13.97
CA CYS A 27 -19.10 -27.04 -12.81
C CYS A 27 -20.57 -26.94 -12.38
N VAL A 28 -21.11 -25.73 -12.30
CA VAL A 28 -22.52 -25.47 -11.98
C VAL A 28 -23.44 -26.09 -13.02
N ARG A 29 -23.10 -25.96 -14.32
CA ARG A 29 -23.87 -26.55 -15.41
C ARG A 29 -23.74 -28.09 -15.48
N SER A 30 -22.65 -28.64 -14.97
CA SER A 30 -22.40 -30.08 -14.88
C SER A 30 -23.10 -30.71 -13.67
N GLY A 31 -23.85 -29.93 -12.87
CA GLY A 31 -24.63 -30.44 -11.75
C GLY A 31 -23.84 -30.62 -10.46
N VAL A 32 -22.69 -29.96 -10.30
CA VAL A 32 -21.99 -29.88 -9.01
C VAL A 32 -22.92 -29.20 -8.00
N ASP A 33 -23.08 -29.82 -6.82
CA ASP A 33 -23.95 -29.29 -5.75
C ASP A 33 -23.30 -28.09 -5.04
N VAL A 34 -23.34 -26.95 -5.74
CA VAL A 34 -22.86 -25.67 -5.23
C VAL A 34 -23.76 -25.16 -4.11
N ILE A 35 -25.02 -25.62 -4.03
CA ILE A 35 -25.95 -25.23 -2.96
C ILE A 35 -25.49 -25.82 -1.64
N SER A 36 -25.15 -27.12 -1.57
CA SER A 36 -24.59 -27.73 -0.36
C SER A 36 -23.28 -27.07 0.10
N LEU A 37 -22.44 -26.63 -0.84
CA LEU A 37 -21.22 -25.86 -0.52
C LEU A 37 -21.55 -24.51 0.12
N LEU A 38 -22.53 -23.78 -0.40
CA LEU A 38 -22.96 -22.49 0.16
C LEU A 38 -23.63 -22.66 1.53
N GLU A 39 -24.40 -23.73 1.72
CA GLU A 39 -25.06 -24.08 2.97
C GLU A 39 -24.02 -24.45 4.05
N SER A 40 -22.97 -25.20 3.68
CA SER A 40 -21.84 -25.51 4.57
C SER A 40 -21.07 -24.28 5.05
N LEU A 41 -21.17 -23.17 4.31
CA LEU A 41 -20.56 -21.88 4.63
C LEU A 41 -21.53 -20.94 5.39
N GLY A 42 -22.72 -21.41 5.75
CA GLY A 42 -23.69 -20.69 6.58
C GLY A 42 -24.59 -19.70 5.81
N ILE A 43 -24.69 -19.82 4.49
CA ILE A 43 -25.62 -18.99 3.69
C ILE A 43 -27.04 -19.57 3.83
N SER A 44 -27.97 -18.76 4.34
CA SER A 44 -29.35 -19.17 4.64
C SER A 44 -30.17 -19.55 3.40
N ASP A 45 -30.96 -20.63 3.50
CA ASP A 45 -31.86 -21.16 2.47
C ASP A 45 -32.78 -20.14 1.80
N LYS A 46 -33.13 -19.07 2.52
CA LYS A 46 -33.97 -17.98 1.99
C LYS A 46 -33.36 -17.27 0.77
N LEU A 47 -32.03 -17.29 0.62
CA LEU A 47 -31.35 -16.76 -0.56
C LEU A 47 -31.18 -17.83 -1.66
N LEU A 48 -31.07 -19.11 -1.27
CA LEU A 48 -30.81 -20.24 -2.15
C LEU A 48 -32.05 -20.69 -2.94
N ILE A 49 -33.24 -20.59 -2.34
CA ILE A 49 -34.51 -20.96 -2.99
C ILE A 49 -34.78 -20.11 -4.26
N PRO A 50 -34.76 -18.76 -4.21
CA PRO A 50 -34.95 -17.95 -5.41
C PRO A 50 -33.81 -18.07 -6.42
N LEU A 51 -32.59 -18.41 -5.97
CA LEU A 51 -31.47 -18.72 -6.87
C LEU A 51 -31.71 -19.99 -7.67
N LYS A 52 -32.29 -21.03 -7.06
CA LYS A 52 -32.56 -22.32 -7.70
C LYS A 52 -33.72 -22.26 -8.71
N GLU A 53 -34.77 -21.49 -8.41
CA GLU A 53 -35.97 -21.46 -9.25
C GLU A 53 -35.91 -20.46 -10.42
N SER A 54 -34.94 -19.54 -10.45
CA SER A 54 -34.82 -18.60 -11.57
C SER A 54 -34.05 -19.19 -12.75
N ASN A 55 -34.44 -18.82 -13.97
CA ASN A 55 -33.69 -19.14 -15.21
C ASN A 55 -32.22 -18.64 -15.19
N ALA A 56 -31.89 -17.66 -14.32
CA ALA A 56 -30.54 -17.15 -14.13
C ALA A 56 -29.77 -17.86 -12.99
N GLY A 57 -30.35 -18.90 -12.39
CA GLY A 57 -29.82 -19.57 -11.21
C GLY A 57 -28.40 -20.09 -11.36
N TYR A 58 -28.08 -20.67 -12.52
CA TYR A 58 -26.73 -21.15 -12.83
C TYR A 58 -25.69 -20.02 -12.85
N PHE A 59 -26.04 -18.86 -13.41
CA PHE A 59 -25.14 -17.70 -13.42
C PHE A 59 -24.93 -17.14 -12.01
N ALA A 60 -26.00 -17.09 -11.23
CA ALA A 60 -25.95 -16.55 -9.88
C ALA A 60 -25.21 -17.49 -8.91
N LEU A 61 -25.40 -18.81 -9.02
CA LEU A 61 -24.60 -19.82 -8.30
C LEU A 61 -23.12 -19.74 -8.68
N ALA A 62 -22.82 -19.67 -9.98
CA ALA A 62 -21.44 -19.54 -10.46
C ALA A 62 -20.78 -18.26 -9.92
N PHE A 63 -21.51 -17.15 -9.87
CA PHE A 63 -21.02 -15.89 -9.31
C PHE A 63 -20.83 -15.94 -7.79
N ALA A 64 -21.72 -16.61 -7.06
CA ALA A 64 -21.58 -16.82 -5.63
C ALA A 64 -20.33 -17.67 -5.32
N LEU A 65 -20.13 -18.78 -6.05
CA LEU A 65 -18.94 -19.61 -5.92
C LEU A 65 -17.67 -18.83 -6.29
N TYR A 66 -17.72 -18.02 -7.34
CA TYR A 66 -16.63 -17.14 -7.73
C TYR A 66 -16.25 -16.14 -6.62
N LYS A 67 -17.23 -15.62 -5.87
CA LYS A 67 -17.02 -14.78 -4.68
C LYS A 67 -16.47 -15.55 -3.48
N LEU A 68 -16.77 -16.83 -3.34
CA LEU A 68 -16.19 -17.65 -2.27
C LEU A 68 -14.73 -17.97 -2.52
N VAL A 69 -14.38 -18.20 -3.79
CA VAL A 69 -13.01 -18.57 -4.18
C VAL A 69 -12.14 -17.33 -4.44
N THR A 70 -12.65 -16.11 -4.32
CA THR A 70 -11.88 -14.87 -4.47
C THR A 70 -10.54 -14.83 -3.72
N PRO A 71 -10.44 -15.18 -2.41
CA PRO A 71 -9.15 -15.19 -1.71
C PRO A 71 -8.16 -16.18 -2.33
N LEU A 72 -8.62 -17.39 -2.69
CA LEU A 72 -7.79 -18.38 -3.38
C LEU A 72 -7.39 -17.92 -4.79
N ARG A 73 -8.31 -17.30 -5.53
CA ARG A 73 -8.06 -16.71 -6.86
C ARG A 73 -6.96 -15.66 -6.81
N TYR A 74 -7.00 -14.76 -5.81
CA TYR A 74 -5.95 -13.76 -5.62
C TYR A 74 -4.62 -14.42 -5.24
N ALA A 75 -4.63 -15.42 -4.35
CA ALA A 75 -3.43 -16.17 -4.00
C ALA A 75 -2.79 -16.85 -5.22
N VAL A 76 -3.60 -17.53 -6.04
CA VAL A 76 -3.15 -18.16 -7.30
C VAL A 76 -2.68 -17.12 -8.32
N THR A 77 -3.34 -15.95 -8.41
CA THR A 77 -2.91 -14.88 -9.32
C THR A 77 -1.55 -14.32 -8.89
N VAL A 78 -1.35 -14.04 -7.60
CA VAL A 78 -0.08 -13.52 -7.08
C VAL A 78 1.04 -14.56 -7.24
N GLY A 79 0.77 -15.82 -6.90
CA GLY A 79 1.71 -16.92 -7.08
C GLY A 79 2.04 -17.18 -8.56
N GLY A 80 1.02 -17.26 -9.41
CA GLY A 80 1.13 -17.44 -10.85
C GLY A 80 1.86 -16.29 -11.53
N THR A 81 1.58 -15.04 -11.13
CA THR A 81 2.31 -13.86 -11.62
C THR A 81 3.78 -13.93 -11.21
N THR A 82 4.08 -14.31 -9.96
CA THR A 82 5.46 -14.45 -9.49
C THR A 82 6.21 -15.53 -10.28
N TYR A 83 5.56 -16.66 -10.54
CA TYR A 83 6.10 -17.74 -11.36
C TYR A 83 6.30 -17.32 -12.83
N ALA A 84 5.30 -16.67 -13.42
CA ALA A 84 5.35 -16.16 -14.78
C ALA A 84 6.47 -15.13 -14.95
N ILE A 85 6.60 -14.17 -14.03
CA ILE A 85 7.70 -13.19 -14.03
C ILE A 85 9.05 -13.91 -13.93
N LYS A 86 9.19 -14.91 -13.06
CA LYS A 86 10.43 -15.68 -12.94
C LYS A 86 10.77 -16.38 -14.26
N ARG A 87 9.79 -17.00 -14.92
CA ARG A 87 9.97 -17.65 -16.23
C ARG A 87 10.29 -16.65 -17.35
N LEU A 88 9.56 -15.55 -17.44
CA LEU A 88 9.74 -14.50 -18.44
C LEU A 88 11.08 -13.75 -18.26
N THR A 89 11.56 -13.63 -17.02
CA THR A 89 12.90 -13.10 -16.72
C THR A 89 14.00 -14.02 -17.22
N VAL A 90 13.85 -15.34 -17.02
CA VAL A 90 14.81 -16.34 -17.53
C VAL A 90 14.85 -16.37 -19.06
N ILE A 91 13.71 -16.10 -19.71
CA ILE A 91 13.59 -16.02 -21.18
C ILE A 91 14.12 -14.66 -21.73
N GLY A 92 14.40 -13.69 -20.87
CA GLY A 92 14.99 -12.39 -21.25
C GLY A 92 14.02 -11.39 -21.86
N TRP A 93 12.71 -11.68 -21.88
CA TRP A 93 11.68 -10.78 -22.42
C TRP A 93 11.32 -9.63 -21.48
N ILE A 94 11.65 -9.72 -20.19
CA ILE A 94 11.22 -8.78 -19.16
C ILE A 94 12.39 -8.38 -18.26
N LYS A 95 12.46 -7.09 -17.88
CA LYS A 95 13.47 -6.60 -16.93
C LYS A 95 13.39 -7.38 -15.60
N PRO A 96 14.50 -7.90 -15.07
CA PRO A 96 14.50 -8.71 -13.87
C PRO A 96 13.98 -7.90 -12.68
N VAL A 97 13.12 -8.53 -11.88
CA VAL A 97 12.71 -7.97 -10.59
C VAL A 97 13.99 -7.75 -9.77
N PRO A 98 14.19 -6.55 -9.17
CA PRO A 98 15.37 -6.30 -8.35
C PRO A 98 15.52 -7.40 -7.28
N SER A 99 16.74 -7.92 -7.12
CA SER A 99 17.04 -8.99 -6.16
C SER A 99 16.65 -8.56 -4.73
N ARG A 100 16.41 -9.53 -3.84
CA ARG A 100 16.08 -9.23 -2.44
C ARG A 100 17.14 -8.36 -1.75
N GLU A 101 18.39 -8.49 -2.15
CA GLU A 101 19.51 -7.66 -1.71
C GLU A 101 19.34 -6.22 -2.17
N ARG A 102 19.07 -5.98 -3.45
CA ARG A 102 18.80 -4.64 -3.97
C ARG A 102 17.55 -4.01 -3.37
N ILE A 103 16.54 -4.81 -3.03
CA ILE A 103 15.34 -4.34 -2.30
C ILE A 103 15.71 -3.91 -0.88
N ARG A 104 16.55 -4.67 -0.17
CA ARG A 104 17.06 -4.28 1.15
C ARG A 104 17.89 -3.02 1.08
N GLU A 105 18.78 -2.89 0.09
CA GLU A 105 19.58 -1.69 -0.14
C GLU A 105 18.70 -0.47 -0.38
N MET A 106 17.71 -0.54 -1.27
CA MET A 106 16.77 0.57 -1.51
C MET A 106 15.95 0.96 -0.26
N LEU A 107 15.61 -0.02 0.59
CA LEU A 107 14.92 0.22 1.86
C LEU A 107 15.84 0.89 2.88
N GLN A 108 17.09 0.44 2.96
CA GLN A 108 18.10 0.98 3.86
C GLN A 108 18.51 2.39 3.44
N GLU A 109 18.74 2.63 2.15
CA GLU A 109 18.98 3.95 1.58
C GLU A 109 17.83 4.92 1.89
N LYS A 110 16.57 4.49 1.73
CA LYS A 110 15.41 5.32 2.11
C LYS A 110 15.38 5.62 3.60
N LYS A 111 15.66 4.65 4.46
CA LYS A 111 15.70 4.84 5.91
C LYS A 111 16.78 5.84 6.29
N ASP A 112 17.97 5.69 5.74
CA ASP A 112 19.13 6.54 6.02
C ASP A 112 18.90 7.97 5.50
N ASN A 113 18.29 8.13 4.33
CA ASN A 113 17.95 9.44 3.76
C ASN A 113 16.88 10.16 4.61
N ILE A 114 15.85 9.45 5.08
CA ILE A 114 14.83 10.01 5.98
C ILE A 114 15.46 10.41 7.33
N GLN A 115 16.31 9.56 7.89
CA GLN A 115 16.99 9.82 9.16
C GLN A 115 17.98 10.99 9.04
N GLY A 116 18.69 11.10 7.91
CA GLY A 116 19.56 12.23 7.57
C GLY A 116 18.78 13.53 7.54
N LYS A 117 17.68 13.60 6.78
CA LYS A 117 16.80 14.79 6.72
C LYS A 117 16.23 15.18 8.07
N PHE A 118 15.88 14.21 8.91
CA PHE A 118 15.38 14.47 10.26
C PHE A 118 16.46 15.07 11.16
N ASN A 119 17.67 14.54 11.12
CA ASN A 119 18.80 15.06 11.91
C ASN A 119 19.22 16.45 11.44
N GLU A 120 19.24 16.69 10.13
CA GLU A 120 19.55 18.00 9.54
C GLU A 120 18.50 19.04 9.95
N SER A 121 17.21 18.69 9.89
CA SER A 121 16.12 19.55 10.36
C SER A 121 16.23 19.84 11.86
N LYS A 122 16.57 18.84 12.68
CA LYS A 122 16.78 19.00 14.13
C LYS A 122 17.96 19.91 14.44
N GLN A 123 19.08 19.76 13.72
CA GLN A 123 20.25 20.64 13.87
C GLN A 123 19.91 22.07 13.46
N HIS A 124 19.26 22.26 12.32
CA HIS A 124 18.83 23.57 11.83
C HIS A 124 17.94 24.29 12.87
N TYR A 125 16.98 23.56 13.45
CA TYR A 125 16.11 24.11 14.50
C TYR A 125 16.88 24.52 15.77
N GLN A 126 17.85 23.70 16.20
CA GLN A 126 18.68 24.04 17.37
C GLN A 126 19.57 25.25 17.12
N THR A 127 20.15 25.38 15.93
CA THR A 127 20.97 26.55 15.55
C THR A 127 20.12 27.81 15.55
N GLN A 128 18.95 27.77 14.92
CA GLN A 128 18.00 28.89 14.90
C GLN A 128 17.58 29.32 16.32
N TYR A 129 17.35 28.36 17.22
CA TYR A 129 17.00 28.66 18.60
C TYR A 129 18.16 29.34 19.36
N LYS A 130 19.39 28.85 19.19
CA LYS A 130 20.58 29.45 19.80
C LYS A 130 20.82 30.88 19.28
N GLU A 131 20.69 31.08 17.98
CA GLU A 131 20.90 32.37 17.33
C GLU A 131 19.85 33.40 17.75
N LYS A 132 18.56 33.02 17.78
CA LYS A 132 17.50 33.88 18.34
C LYS A 132 17.75 34.19 19.82
N LYS A 133 18.20 33.22 20.61
CA LYS A 133 18.50 33.43 22.03
C LYS A 133 19.67 34.41 22.21
N SER A 134 20.74 34.30 21.42
CA SER A 134 21.86 35.26 21.48
C SER A 134 21.44 36.65 21.06
N GLN A 135 20.67 36.79 19.97
CA GLN A 135 20.16 38.09 19.50
C GLN A 135 19.30 38.78 20.58
N VAL A 136 18.37 38.05 21.20
CA VAL A 136 17.52 38.59 22.29
C VAL A 136 18.35 39.01 23.50
N MET A 137 19.38 38.24 23.85
CA MET A 137 20.27 38.58 24.97
C MET A 137 21.07 39.86 24.70
N ASP A 138 21.59 40.03 23.48
CA ASP A 138 22.33 41.21 23.07
C ASP A 138 21.43 42.46 23.04
N GLU A 139 20.21 42.34 22.51
CA GLU A 139 19.22 43.43 22.54
C GLU A 139 18.87 43.85 23.97
N MET A 140 18.66 42.89 24.86
CA MET A 140 18.36 43.15 26.29
C MET A 140 19.52 43.88 26.99
N GLN A 141 20.76 43.49 26.72
CA GLN A 141 21.95 44.19 27.26
C GLN A 141 22.05 45.62 26.73
N ARG A 142 21.75 45.83 25.45
CA ARG A 142 21.76 47.14 24.81
C ARG A 142 20.71 48.05 25.45
N TYR A 143 19.48 47.56 25.60
CA TYR A 143 18.39 48.29 26.26
C TYR A 143 18.72 48.64 27.72
N LYS A 144 19.26 47.69 28.49
CA LYS A 144 19.68 47.91 29.87
C LYS A 144 20.75 49.00 29.98
N THR A 145 21.71 49.03 29.05
CA THR A 145 22.78 50.03 29.02
C THR A 145 22.25 51.42 28.68
N GLU A 146 21.35 51.52 27.69
CA GLU A 146 20.70 52.78 27.33
C GLU A 146 19.85 53.34 28.48
N MET A 147 19.06 52.50 29.14
CA MET A 147 18.28 52.86 30.34
C MET A 147 19.18 53.36 31.48
N ARG A 148 20.34 52.72 31.69
CA ARG A 148 21.31 53.17 32.69
C ARG A 148 21.88 54.56 32.35
N LYS A 149 22.27 54.80 31.10
CA LYS A 149 22.74 56.12 30.65
C LYS A 149 21.68 57.20 30.82
N MET A 150 20.42 56.90 30.49
CA MET A 150 19.31 57.84 30.70
C MET A 150 19.13 58.16 32.18
N LYS A 151 19.16 57.15 33.06
CA LYS A 151 19.04 57.34 34.51
C LYS A 151 20.17 58.20 35.08
N ASP A 152 21.41 57.97 34.64
CA ASP A 152 22.57 58.77 35.06
C ASP A 152 22.51 60.21 34.55
N LYS A 153 21.94 60.43 33.34
CA LYS A 153 21.72 61.78 32.78
C LYS A 153 20.63 62.53 33.54
N VAL A 154 19.53 61.86 33.90
CA VAL A 154 18.43 62.44 34.69
C VAL A 154 18.89 62.80 36.11
N LYS A 155 19.78 62.00 36.71
CA LYS A 155 20.31 62.26 38.07
C LYS A 155 21.32 63.42 38.15
N LYS A 156 21.89 63.82 37.01
CA LYS A 156 22.85 64.94 36.92
C LYS A 156 22.21 66.28 36.56
N MET A 157 20.94 66.30 36.17
CA MET A 157 20.11 67.50 36.03
C MET A 157 19.38 67.77 37.35
#